data_AF-A0AAU6ZQN7-F1
#
_entry.id   AF-A0AAU6ZQN7-F1
#
_cell.length_a   1.000
_cell.length_b   1.000
_cell.length_c   1.000
_cell.angle_alpha   90.00
_cell.angle_beta   90.00
_cell.angle_gamma   90.00
#
_symmetry.space_group_name_H-M   'P 1'
#
loop_
_entity.id
_entity.type
_entity.pdbx_description
1 polymer ?
#
loop_
_entity_poly.entity_id
_entity_poly.type
_entity_poly.pdbx_seq_one_letter_code
_entity_poly.pdbx_strand_id
1 'polypeptide(L)'
;MSMHDMGAANRDGLRKSVSLEQRKASFARAAAQRDVEFDGGKPAYTGGTPEVLTAESTDVDLEFYDFYRTARGWRPNTTTHPALATNPKFMTLYPFNDTDLLSSRPLLFITGDQAHSREFSENAYQLAAEPKELFLVPGAGHVDLYDSVNLIPFDKLTDFFRSYLV
;
A
#
# COMPACT_ATOMS: atom_id res chain seq x y z
N MET A 1 7.89 4.67 -6.65
CA MET A 1 7.53 3.24 -6.66
C MET A 1 6.06 3.08 -6.31
N SER A 2 5.47 1.92 -6.64
CA SER A 2 4.01 1.72 -6.65
C SER A 2 3.42 2.13 -5.30
N MET A 3 2.76 3.28 -5.28
CA MET A 3 2.29 3.89 -4.04
C MET A 3 1.16 3.06 -3.46
N HIS A 4 1.07 3.06 -2.14
CA HIS A 4 -0.05 2.46 -1.42
C HIS A 4 -0.54 3.47 -0.39
N ASP A 5 -1.63 4.19 -0.69
CA ASP A 5 -2.24 5.11 0.25
C ASP A 5 -2.93 4.29 1.35
N MET A 6 -2.20 3.99 2.41
CA MET A 6 -2.72 3.22 3.54
C MET A 6 -3.95 3.88 4.18
N GLY A 7 -4.09 5.20 4.06
CA GLY A 7 -5.25 5.92 4.55
C GLY A 7 -6.50 5.60 3.72
N ALA A 8 -6.43 5.78 2.41
CA ALA A 8 -7.51 5.41 1.49
C ALA A 8 -7.75 3.89 1.47
N ALA A 9 -6.71 3.05 1.47
CA ALA A 9 -6.85 1.59 1.51
C ALA A 9 -7.64 1.11 2.73
N ASN A 10 -7.42 1.69 3.91
CA ASN A 10 -8.18 1.33 5.11
C ASN A 10 -9.57 2.00 5.15
N ARG A 11 -9.68 3.24 4.68
CA ARG A 11 -10.91 4.03 4.76
C ARG A 11 -11.96 3.62 3.71
N ASP A 12 -11.50 3.47 2.48
CA ASP A 12 -12.31 3.33 1.28
C ASP A 12 -12.14 1.93 0.66
N GLY A 13 -11.03 1.23 0.93
CA GLY A 13 -10.70 -0.03 0.26
C GLY A 13 -10.29 0.17 -1.19
N LEU A 14 -9.83 -0.91 -1.82
CA LEU A 14 -9.50 -0.86 -3.25
C LEU A 14 -10.74 -0.51 -4.06
N ARG A 15 -10.62 0.42 -5.01
CA ARG A 15 -11.75 0.88 -5.84
C ARG A 15 -12.96 1.35 -5.03
N LYS A 16 -12.74 1.89 -3.82
CA LYS A 16 -13.78 2.36 -2.89
C LYS A 16 -14.80 1.27 -2.48
N SER A 17 -14.33 0.03 -2.31
CA SER A 17 -15.17 -1.12 -1.99
C SER A 17 -15.74 -1.15 -0.56
N VAL A 18 -15.23 -0.32 0.36
CA VAL A 18 -15.63 -0.29 1.77
C VAL A 18 -16.75 0.71 2.00
N SER A 19 -17.85 0.25 2.61
CA SER A 19 -18.99 1.10 2.95
C SER A 19 -18.76 1.90 4.25
N LEU A 20 -19.53 2.97 4.44
CA LEU A 20 -19.52 3.74 5.68
C LEU A 20 -19.85 2.87 6.91
N GLU A 21 -20.78 1.91 6.77
CA GLU A 21 -21.12 0.99 7.86
C GLU A 21 -19.96 0.08 8.23
N GLN A 22 -19.27 -0.49 7.23
CA GLN A 22 -18.08 -1.31 7.44
C GLN A 22 -16.94 -0.51 8.09
N ARG A 23 -16.78 0.76 7.71
CA ARG A 23 -15.81 1.68 8.33
C ARG A 23 -16.15 1.93 9.80
N LYS A 24 -17.41 2.26 10.12
CA LYS A 24 -17.89 2.45 11.51
C LYS A 24 -17.71 1.19 12.34
N ALA A 25 -18.06 0.02 11.79
CA ALA A 25 -17.87 -1.27 12.46
C ALA A 25 -16.39 -1.55 12.76
N SER A 26 -15.47 -1.13 11.89
CA SER A 26 -14.03 -1.30 12.12
C SER A 26 -13.51 -0.43 13.27
N PHE A 27 -14.02 0.80 13.43
CA PHE A 27 -13.74 1.61 14.62
C PHE A 27 -14.30 0.99 15.90
N ALA A 28 -15.53 0.49 15.87
CA ALA A 28 -16.16 -0.16 17.03
C ALA A 28 -15.37 -1.40 17.47
N ARG A 29 -14.96 -2.26 16.52
CA ARG A 29 -14.12 -3.43 16.79
C ARG A 29 -12.78 -3.06 17.42
N ALA A 30 -12.10 -2.04 16.88
CA ALA A 30 -10.83 -1.59 17.43
C ALA A 30 -10.97 -0.93 18.81
N ALA A 31 -12.06 -0.21 19.07
CA ALA A 31 -12.34 0.35 20.40
C ALA A 31 -12.55 -0.76 21.43
N ALA A 32 -13.42 -1.74 21.14
CA ALA A 32 -13.63 -2.89 22.02
C ALA A 32 -12.33 -3.68 22.27
N GLN A 33 -11.49 -3.83 21.25
CA GLN A 33 -10.19 -4.47 21.41
C GLN A 33 -9.23 -3.70 22.33
N ARG A 34 -9.30 -2.35 22.36
CA ARG A 34 -8.50 -1.56 23.31
C ARG A 34 -8.92 -1.81 24.74
N ASP A 35 -10.20 -1.96 25.01
CA ASP A 35 -10.70 -2.28 26.36
C ASP A 35 -10.19 -3.67 26.80
N VAL A 36 -10.22 -4.66 25.90
CA VAL A 36 -9.64 -5.99 26.15
C VAL A 36 -8.14 -5.90 26.48
N GLU A 37 -7.37 -5.14 25.71
CA GLU A 37 -5.93 -4.95 25.96
C GLU A 37 -5.66 -4.18 27.26
N PHE A 38 -6.50 -3.20 27.59
CA PHE A 38 -6.42 -2.44 28.84
C PHE A 38 -6.63 -3.32 30.07
N ASP A 39 -7.55 -4.29 29.99
CA ASP A 39 -7.82 -5.27 31.06
C ASP A 39 -6.77 -6.40 31.14
N GLY A 40 -5.65 -6.31 30.40
CA GLY A 40 -4.58 -7.29 30.38
C GLY A 40 -4.79 -8.46 29.40
N GLY A 41 -5.79 -8.36 28.52
CA GLY A 41 -6.01 -9.28 27.42
C GLY A 41 -4.90 -9.21 26.34
N LYS A 42 -4.84 -10.23 25.49
CA LYS A 42 -3.84 -10.28 24.40
C LYS A 42 -4.24 -9.35 23.24
N PRO A 43 -3.27 -8.72 22.55
CA PRO A 43 -3.53 -8.03 21.31
C PRO A 43 -4.14 -8.94 20.25
N ALA A 44 -5.17 -8.45 19.59
CA ALA A 44 -5.68 -9.06 18.36
C ALA A 44 -5.06 -8.36 17.15
N TYR A 45 -4.98 -9.07 16.05
CA TYR A 45 -4.41 -8.57 14.79
C TYR A 45 -5.46 -8.58 13.69
N THR A 46 -5.32 -7.68 12.73
CA THR A 46 -6.15 -7.68 11.52
C THR A 46 -5.69 -8.76 10.55
N GLY A 47 -6.46 -8.93 9.47
CA GLY A 47 -5.93 -9.55 8.26
C GLY A 47 -4.70 -8.78 7.75
N GLY A 48 -3.81 -9.52 7.10
CA GLY A 48 -2.62 -9.02 6.42
C GLY A 48 -2.56 -9.64 5.03
N THR A 49 -1.37 -10.06 4.61
CA THR A 49 -1.27 -10.99 3.48
C THR A 49 -1.78 -12.38 3.90
N PRO A 50 -2.37 -13.16 2.98
CA PRO A 50 -2.91 -14.48 3.29
C PRO A 50 -1.82 -15.41 3.85
N GLU A 51 -2.19 -16.24 4.84
CA GLU A 51 -1.32 -17.31 5.35
C GLU A 51 -1.49 -18.62 4.58
N VAL A 52 -2.64 -18.80 3.92
CA VAL A 52 -2.97 -19.94 3.09
C VAL A 52 -3.71 -19.44 1.86
N LEU A 53 -3.50 -20.11 0.73
CA LEU A 53 -4.24 -19.87 -0.51
C LEU A 53 -5.44 -20.83 -0.58
N THR A 54 -6.58 -20.33 -1.04
CA THR A 54 -7.82 -21.10 -1.23
C THR A 54 -8.33 -20.92 -2.66
N ALA A 55 -9.42 -21.61 -3.00
CA ALA A 55 -10.06 -21.45 -4.31
C ALA A 55 -10.64 -20.03 -4.53
N GLU A 56 -10.85 -19.28 -3.44
CA GLU A 56 -11.36 -17.91 -3.43
C GLU A 56 -10.25 -16.85 -3.41
N SER A 57 -8.97 -17.25 -3.34
CA SER A 57 -7.85 -16.31 -3.36
C SER A 57 -7.79 -15.52 -4.66
N THR A 58 -7.67 -14.21 -4.53
CA THR A 58 -7.56 -13.26 -5.64
C THR A 58 -6.14 -13.22 -6.20
N ASP A 59 -5.95 -12.60 -7.36
CA ASP A 59 -4.60 -12.36 -7.90
C ASP A 59 -3.72 -11.54 -6.94
N VAL A 60 -4.32 -10.64 -6.17
CA VAL A 60 -3.64 -9.86 -5.12
C VAL A 60 -3.19 -10.78 -3.97
N ASP A 61 -4.05 -11.72 -3.56
CA ASP A 61 -3.70 -12.71 -2.55
C ASP A 61 -2.53 -13.59 -2.99
N LEU A 62 -2.58 -14.07 -4.24
CA LEU A 62 -1.51 -14.86 -4.85
C LEU A 62 -0.18 -14.08 -4.90
N GLU A 63 -0.22 -12.85 -5.38
CA GLU A 63 0.93 -11.96 -5.51
C GLU A 63 1.61 -11.71 -4.15
N PHE A 64 0.82 -11.36 -3.13
CA PHE A 64 1.35 -11.09 -1.79
C PHE A 64 1.78 -12.38 -1.05
N TYR A 65 1.08 -13.50 -1.27
CA TYR A 65 1.48 -14.79 -0.71
C TYR A 65 2.84 -15.20 -1.24
N ASP A 66 3.03 -15.14 -2.57
CA ASP A 66 4.27 -15.56 -3.23
C ASP A 66 5.49 -14.85 -2.62
N PHE A 67 5.38 -13.54 -2.35
CA PHE A 67 6.47 -12.82 -1.69
C PHE A 67 6.58 -13.09 -0.19
N TYR A 68 5.51 -12.92 0.58
CA TYR A 68 5.59 -12.92 2.05
C TYR A 68 5.52 -14.31 2.70
N ARG A 69 5.19 -15.36 1.95
CA ARG A 69 5.00 -16.74 2.47
C ARG A 69 5.89 -17.79 1.81
N THR A 70 6.72 -17.41 0.83
CA THR A 70 7.71 -18.29 0.21
C THR A 70 9.13 -17.81 0.46
N ALA A 71 10.12 -18.58 0.02
CA ALA A 71 11.53 -18.20 0.10
C ALA A 71 11.87 -16.87 -0.63
N ARG A 72 10.99 -16.36 -1.51
CA ARG A 72 11.17 -15.11 -2.25
C ARG A 72 11.40 -13.92 -1.31
N GLY A 73 10.45 -13.66 -0.41
CA GLY A 73 10.47 -12.50 0.49
C GLY A 73 10.33 -12.82 1.98
N TRP A 74 10.07 -14.07 2.36
CA TRP A 74 9.86 -14.43 3.76
C TRP A 74 11.10 -14.15 4.64
N ARG A 75 10.85 -13.64 5.84
CA ARG A 75 11.86 -13.42 6.89
C ARG A 75 11.27 -13.77 8.26
N PRO A 76 12.09 -14.26 9.22
CA PRO A 76 11.63 -14.49 10.58
C PRO A 76 11.28 -13.15 11.26
N ASN A 77 10.35 -13.18 12.22
CA ASN A 77 9.93 -12.04 13.05
C ASN A 77 9.32 -10.85 12.28
N THR A 78 8.92 -11.01 11.01
CA THR A 78 8.13 -10.02 10.29
C THR A 78 6.67 -10.46 10.23
N THR A 79 5.75 -9.53 10.52
CA THR A 79 4.31 -9.77 10.37
C THR A 79 3.72 -8.80 9.35
N THR A 80 2.80 -9.32 8.55
CA THR A 80 1.95 -8.53 7.66
C THR A 80 0.62 -8.16 8.32
N HIS A 81 0.43 -8.49 9.59
CA HIS A 81 -0.81 -8.31 10.33
C HIS A 81 -0.71 -7.11 11.28
N PRO A 82 -1.28 -5.95 10.92
CA PRO A 82 -1.43 -4.83 11.84
C PRO A 82 -2.18 -5.20 13.13
N ALA A 83 -1.88 -4.54 14.24
CA ALA A 83 -2.67 -4.69 15.45
C ALA A 83 -4.08 -4.10 15.26
N LEU A 84 -5.11 -4.87 15.63
CA LEU A 84 -6.52 -4.50 15.44
C LEU A 84 -6.86 -3.18 16.14
N ALA A 85 -6.36 -3.01 17.37
CA ALA A 85 -6.59 -1.81 18.18
C ALA A 85 -6.05 -0.52 17.53
N THR A 86 -5.00 -0.59 16.71
CA THR A 86 -4.35 0.59 16.14
C THR A 86 -4.60 0.76 14.64
N ASN A 87 -5.01 -0.29 13.93
CA ASN A 87 -5.18 -0.25 12.48
C ASN A 87 -6.11 0.89 11.99
N PRO A 88 -7.26 1.21 12.62
CA PRO A 88 -8.10 2.32 12.17
C PRO A 88 -7.46 3.71 12.28
N LYS A 89 -6.29 3.87 12.91
CA LYS A 89 -5.53 5.13 12.88
C LYS A 89 -5.13 5.50 11.44
N PHE A 90 -4.94 4.52 10.55
CA PHE A 90 -4.70 4.82 9.14
C PHE A 90 -5.88 5.57 8.50
N MET A 91 -7.12 5.33 8.93
CA MET A 91 -8.29 5.99 8.34
C MET A 91 -8.32 7.51 8.57
N THR A 92 -7.50 8.03 9.48
CA THR A 92 -7.31 9.47 9.73
C THR A 92 -6.04 10.02 9.09
N LEU A 93 -5.27 9.18 8.39
CA LEU A 93 -4.10 9.59 7.61
C LEU A 93 -4.55 9.96 6.18
N TYR A 94 -4.05 11.10 5.70
CA TYR A 94 -4.29 11.59 4.35
C TYR A 94 -2.92 11.94 3.75
N PRO A 95 -2.13 10.93 3.36
CA PRO A 95 -0.72 11.11 3.03
C PRO A 95 -0.50 11.94 1.76
N PHE A 96 -1.55 12.14 0.95
CA PHE A 96 -1.50 12.94 -0.28
C PHE A 96 -2.13 14.33 -0.14
N ASN A 97 -2.58 14.71 1.07
CA ASN A 97 -2.95 16.10 1.28
C ASN A 97 -1.73 16.99 1.08
N ASP A 98 -1.95 18.13 0.45
CA ASP A 98 -0.95 19.17 0.21
C ASP A 98 0.26 18.69 -0.63
N THR A 99 0.08 17.67 -1.49
CA THR A 99 1.13 17.23 -2.42
C THR A 99 1.55 18.30 -3.42
N ASP A 100 0.69 19.29 -3.67
CA ASP A 100 1.01 20.48 -4.44
C ASP A 100 2.10 21.34 -3.79
N LEU A 101 2.29 21.28 -2.46
CA LEU A 101 3.43 21.92 -1.78
C LEU A 101 4.78 21.30 -2.14
N LEU A 102 4.77 20.14 -2.81
CA LEU A 102 5.97 19.58 -3.41
C LEU A 102 6.42 20.34 -4.67
N SER A 103 5.57 21.20 -5.23
CA SER A 103 5.81 22.01 -6.42
C SER A 103 7.17 22.72 -6.42
N SER A 104 7.69 22.93 -7.63
CA SER A 104 9.07 23.24 -8.03
C SER A 104 10.05 22.06 -7.95
N ARG A 105 9.78 21.04 -7.11
CA ARG A 105 10.56 19.80 -7.13
C ARG A 105 9.96 18.82 -8.14
N PRO A 106 10.77 18.25 -9.03
CA PRO A 106 10.36 17.17 -9.91
C PRO A 106 9.86 15.97 -9.13
N LEU A 107 8.73 15.40 -9.56
CA LEU A 107 8.16 14.19 -8.99
C LEU A 107 8.07 13.08 -10.04
N LEU A 108 8.62 11.92 -9.73
CA LEU A 108 8.49 10.71 -10.55
C LEU A 108 7.68 9.65 -9.79
N PHE A 109 6.49 9.37 -10.30
CA PHE A 109 5.63 8.28 -9.85
C PHE A 109 5.90 7.06 -10.73
N ILE A 110 6.11 5.89 -10.13
CA ILE A 110 6.35 4.64 -10.84
C ILE A 110 5.38 3.60 -10.30
N THR A 111 4.63 2.93 -11.16
CA THR A 111 3.79 1.80 -10.78
C THR A 111 3.76 0.76 -11.90
N GLY A 112 3.53 -0.50 -11.55
CA GLY A 112 3.21 -1.52 -12.54
C GLY A 112 1.84 -1.24 -13.17
N ASP A 113 1.67 -1.59 -14.45
CA ASP A 113 0.40 -1.39 -15.15
C ASP A 113 -0.69 -2.40 -14.73
N GLN A 114 -0.28 -3.56 -14.19
CA GLN A 114 -1.14 -4.60 -13.59
C GLN A 114 -1.26 -4.48 -12.07
N ALA A 115 -0.58 -3.51 -11.44
CA ALA A 115 -0.60 -3.37 -10.00
C ALA A 115 -2.00 -2.97 -9.50
N HIS A 116 -2.55 -3.73 -8.54
CA HIS A 116 -3.82 -3.39 -7.89
C HIS A 116 -3.81 -2.01 -7.20
N SER A 117 -2.62 -1.59 -6.73
CA SER A 117 -2.37 -0.31 -6.07
C SER A 117 -2.15 0.86 -7.04
N ARG A 118 -2.20 0.62 -8.36
CA ARG A 118 -2.00 1.64 -9.39
C ARG A 118 -2.88 2.87 -9.17
N GLU A 119 -4.13 2.67 -8.73
CA GLU A 119 -5.08 3.74 -8.44
C GLU A 119 -4.52 4.79 -7.46
N PHE A 120 -3.67 4.39 -6.51
CA PHE A 120 -3.05 5.31 -5.55
C PHE A 120 -1.95 6.17 -6.20
N SER A 121 -1.17 5.59 -7.11
CA SER A 121 -0.13 6.33 -7.83
C SER A 121 -0.75 7.31 -8.83
N GLU A 122 -1.84 6.91 -9.50
CA GLU A 122 -2.61 7.79 -10.39
C GLU A 122 -3.26 8.94 -9.62
N ASN A 123 -3.85 8.67 -8.45
CA ASN A 123 -4.41 9.71 -7.58
C ASN A 123 -3.33 10.68 -7.09
N ALA A 124 -2.20 10.18 -6.61
CA ALA A 124 -1.08 11.03 -6.18
C ALA A 124 -0.53 11.89 -7.32
N TYR A 125 -0.41 11.32 -8.53
CA TYR A 125 -0.02 12.06 -9.73
C TYR A 125 -1.04 13.16 -10.07
N GLN A 126 -2.35 12.89 -9.97
CA GLN A 126 -3.38 13.91 -10.23
C GLN A 126 -3.31 15.07 -9.22
N LEU A 127 -3.07 14.78 -7.94
CA LEU A 127 -2.99 15.77 -6.86
C LEU A 127 -1.68 16.57 -6.84
N ALA A 128 -0.59 16.01 -7.37
CA ALA A 128 0.69 16.70 -7.44
C ALA A 128 0.68 17.87 -8.43
N ALA A 129 1.46 18.91 -8.14
CA ALA A 129 1.74 19.99 -9.10
C ALA A 129 2.91 19.63 -10.03
N GLU A 130 3.04 20.36 -11.14
CA GLU A 130 4.19 20.24 -12.04
C GLU A 130 5.50 20.75 -11.39
N PRO A 131 6.68 20.25 -11.81
CA PRO A 131 6.90 19.21 -12.82
C PRO A 131 6.70 17.79 -12.27
N LYS A 132 5.90 16.97 -12.96
CA LYS A 132 5.59 15.59 -12.55
C LYS A 132 5.55 14.61 -13.71
N GLU A 133 5.84 13.35 -13.44
CA GLU A 133 5.76 12.26 -14.40
C GLU A 133 5.17 11.00 -13.75
N LEU A 134 4.28 10.31 -14.48
CA LEU A 134 3.80 8.98 -14.15
C LEU A 134 4.37 7.97 -15.15
N PHE A 135 5.20 7.06 -14.66
CA PHE A 135 5.81 5.97 -15.44
C PHE A 135 5.14 4.64 -15.11
N LEU A 136 4.51 4.03 -16.11
CA LEU A 136 3.89 2.71 -16.00
C LEU A 136 4.87 1.64 -16.48
N VAL A 137 5.19 0.67 -15.63
CA VAL A 137 6.02 -0.48 -15.98
C VAL A 137 5.14 -1.57 -16.62
N PRO A 138 5.30 -1.88 -17.92
CA PRO A 138 4.45 -2.83 -18.60
C PRO A 138 4.57 -4.24 -18.01
N GLY A 139 3.44 -4.89 -17.76
CA GLY A 139 3.35 -6.26 -17.26
C GLY A 139 3.74 -6.46 -15.79
N ALA A 140 4.09 -5.40 -15.05
CA ALA A 140 4.47 -5.51 -13.65
C ALA A 140 3.26 -5.40 -12.70
N GLY A 141 3.25 -6.25 -11.67
CA GLY A 141 2.38 -6.12 -10.50
C GLY A 141 2.88 -5.08 -9.48
N HIS A 142 2.29 -5.07 -8.29
CA HIS A 142 2.75 -4.26 -7.16
C HIS A 142 4.06 -4.80 -6.58
N VAL A 143 4.07 -6.10 -6.27
CA VAL A 143 5.16 -6.80 -5.60
C VAL A 143 6.33 -7.03 -6.56
N ASP A 144 6.10 -7.11 -7.87
CA ASP A 144 7.17 -7.21 -8.85
C ASP A 144 8.18 -6.07 -8.75
N LEU A 145 7.74 -4.87 -8.38
CA LEU A 145 8.65 -3.74 -8.21
C LEU A 145 9.46 -3.80 -6.91
N TYR A 146 9.24 -4.79 -6.04
CA TYR A 146 10.04 -4.97 -4.81
C TYR A 146 11.38 -5.62 -5.10
N ASP A 147 11.40 -6.64 -5.97
CA ASP A 147 12.55 -7.54 -6.14
C ASP A 147 12.79 -8.05 -7.57
N SER A 148 11.84 -7.93 -8.50
CA SER A 148 12.02 -8.39 -9.89
C SER A 148 12.92 -7.42 -10.66
N VAL A 149 14.24 -7.61 -10.59
CA VAL A 149 15.25 -6.71 -11.20
C VAL A 149 15.09 -6.46 -12.69
N ASN A 150 14.45 -7.38 -13.42
CA ASN A 150 14.15 -7.24 -14.84
C ASN A 150 12.94 -6.33 -15.14
N LEU A 151 12.11 -6.05 -14.12
CA LEU A 151 10.94 -5.17 -14.22
C LEU A 151 11.18 -3.82 -13.54
N ILE A 152 12.04 -3.75 -12.52
CA ILE A 152 12.38 -2.49 -11.86
C ILE A 152 13.03 -1.53 -12.87
N PRO A 153 12.48 -0.32 -13.12
CA PRO A 153 12.98 0.58 -14.15
C PRO A 153 14.18 1.40 -13.64
N PHE A 154 15.30 0.73 -13.39
CA PHE A 154 16.53 1.34 -12.86
C PHE A 154 17.08 2.45 -13.75
N ASP A 155 16.99 2.28 -15.08
CA ASP A 155 17.43 3.31 -16.03
C ASP A 155 16.60 4.59 -15.86
N LYS A 156 15.27 4.46 -15.79
CA LYS A 156 14.36 5.59 -15.57
C LYS A 156 14.65 6.33 -14.27
N LEU A 157 14.88 5.59 -13.18
CA LEU A 157 15.26 6.17 -11.88
C LEU A 157 16.61 6.90 -11.98
N THR A 158 17.59 6.27 -12.62
CA THR A 158 18.94 6.82 -12.79
C THR A 158 18.90 8.12 -13.59
N ASP A 159 18.18 8.14 -14.70
CA ASP A 159 18.04 9.33 -15.55
C ASP A 159 17.33 10.46 -14.82
N PHE A 160 16.26 10.15 -14.08
CA PHE A 160 15.53 11.13 -13.28
C PHE A 160 16.43 11.77 -12.21
N PHE A 161 17.13 10.97 -11.43
CA PHE A 161 18.01 11.50 -10.38
C PHE A 161 19.20 12.25 -10.95
N ARG A 162 19.83 11.78 -12.03
CA ARG A 162 20.92 12.53 -12.70
C ARG A 162 20.47 13.88 -13.25
N SER A 163 19.21 13.99 -13.66
CA SER A 163 18.66 15.24 -14.19
C SER A 163 18.36 16.29 -13.11
N TYR A 164 18.10 15.86 -11.87
CA TYR A 164 17.50 16.73 -10.85
C TYR A 164 18.21 16.74 -9.48
N LEU A 165 19.17 15.84 -9.24
CA LEU A 165 20.08 15.90 -8.10
C LEU A 165 21.43 16.41 -8.61
N VAL A 166 21.68 17.69 -8.38
CA VAL A 166 22.95 18.39 -8.69
C VAL A 166 23.84 18.39 -7.46
#